data_AF-A0A952K5G1-F1
#
_entry.id   AF-A0A952K5G1-F1
#
_cell.length_a   1.000
_cell.length_b   1.000
_cell.length_c   1.000
_cell.angle_alpha   90.00
_cell.angle_beta   90.00
_cell.angle_gamma   90.00
#
_symmetry.space_group_name_H-M   'P 1'
#
loop_
_entity.id
_entity.type
_entity.pdbx_description
1 polymer ?
#
loop_
_entity_poly.entity_id
_entity_poly.type
_entity_poly.pdbx_seq_one_letter_code
_entity_poly.pdbx_strand_id
1 'polypeptide(L)'
;VEGKAIQVHPLVCHAFNADFDGDQMAVHLPLSAEAQAEARILMLSSNNILSPASGRPLAMPRLDMVTGLYFLTTMIEGDAGEYQPAAKDQPESGVYSSPAEAIMAMDRGALSVRAKIKVRLTQLRPPADIEAELFGETGWKPGDAWTAETTLGRVMFNELLPISYAFVNEQMHKKVQARIVNDLAERYPMIVVAQTVDKLKDTGFYWATRSGVTVSMADVLVPPEKQEILERYEKEADGIEKKYQRGALNHDERNEALVKIWQDATEEVGKALREHYPSDNPIITIVDSGATGNFTQTRTLAGMKGLVTNPKGEFIPRPIKSSFREGLTVLEYFINTHGARKGLADTALRTADSGYLTRRLVDVSQDVIVRETDCETERGITVTLAELQDKSLVRDQHIETSAYARTLATDALDAKGNVVVERGHDLGDPAIDALLAAGITEVKVRSVLTCA
;
A
#
# COMPACT_ATOMS: atom_id res chain seq x y z
N VAL A 1 -2.15 34.04 -0.44
CA VAL A 1 -0.69 33.90 -0.69
C VAL A 1 -0.31 34.81 -1.84
N GLU A 2 0.91 35.36 -1.84
CA GLU A 2 1.44 36.06 -3.03
C GLU A 2 1.78 35.03 -4.12
N GLY A 3 1.84 35.47 -5.38
CA GLY A 3 2.06 34.61 -6.55
C GLY A 3 0.82 34.39 -7.41
N LYS A 4 0.96 33.61 -8.48
CA LYS A 4 -0.11 33.32 -9.47
C LYS A 4 -0.47 31.83 -9.59
N ALA A 5 0.05 31.00 -8.68
CA ALA A 5 -0.22 29.56 -8.65
C ALA A 5 -1.15 29.22 -7.47
N ILE A 6 -2.00 28.21 -7.67
CA ILE A 6 -2.87 27.68 -6.63
C ILE A 6 -2.05 26.72 -5.76
N GLN A 7 -2.10 26.90 -4.44
CA GLN A 7 -1.54 25.94 -3.50
C GLN A 7 -2.58 24.87 -3.19
N VAL A 8 -2.24 23.61 -3.45
CA VAL A 8 -3.12 22.46 -3.25
C VAL A 8 -2.56 21.56 -2.17
N HIS A 9 -3.43 21.04 -1.32
CA HIS A 9 -3.02 20.12 -0.27
C HIS A 9 -2.52 18.78 -0.85
N PRO A 10 -1.35 18.25 -0.45
CA PRO A 10 -0.76 17.08 -1.11
C PRO A 10 -1.58 15.79 -0.95
N LEU A 11 -2.41 15.69 0.09
CA LEU A 11 -3.27 14.52 0.30
C LEU A 11 -4.45 14.44 -0.68
N VAL A 12 -4.90 15.56 -1.27
CA VAL A 12 -6.02 15.54 -2.23
C VAL A 12 -5.58 15.21 -3.66
N CYS A 13 -4.28 15.24 -3.94
CA CYS A 13 -3.72 14.98 -5.27
C CYS A 13 -4.09 13.59 -5.81
N HIS A 14 -4.29 12.58 -4.96
CA HIS A 14 -4.75 11.26 -5.41
C HIS A 14 -6.18 11.32 -5.95
N ALA A 15 -7.09 12.01 -5.25
CA ALA A 15 -8.48 12.11 -5.65
C ALA A 15 -8.63 12.89 -6.97
N PHE A 16 -7.84 13.94 -7.16
CA PHE A 16 -7.80 14.70 -8.40
C PHE A 16 -7.01 14.04 -9.52
N ASN A 17 -6.25 12.98 -9.22
CA ASN A 17 -5.22 12.44 -10.10
C ASN A 17 -4.32 13.55 -10.67
N ALA A 18 -3.94 14.50 -9.81
CA ALA A 18 -3.17 15.67 -10.16
C ALA A 18 -1.71 15.52 -9.73
N ASP A 19 -0.81 16.03 -10.56
CA ASP A 19 0.59 16.24 -10.22
C ASP A 19 0.97 17.72 -10.35
N PHE A 20 2.27 18.02 -10.37
CA PHE A 20 2.77 19.39 -10.36
C PHE A 20 3.75 19.66 -11.52
N ASP A 21 3.57 18.99 -12.66
CA ASP A 21 4.40 19.18 -13.85
C ASP A 21 3.85 20.23 -14.84
N GLY A 22 2.68 20.81 -14.55
CA GLY A 22 2.03 21.82 -15.40
C GLY A 22 0.49 21.82 -15.32
N ASP A 23 -0.09 20.91 -14.53
CA ASP A 23 -1.53 20.80 -14.30
C ASP A 23 -2.20 22.12 -13.90
N GLN A 24 -3.42 22.33 -14.42
CA GLN A 24 -4.24 23.49 -14.14
C GLN A 24 -5.51 23.08 -13.41
N MET A 25 -5.96 23.92 -12.47
CA MET A 25 -7.21 23.71 -11.73
C MET A 25 -8.14 24.90 -11.88
N ALA A 26 -9.43 24.62 -12.10
CA ALA A 26 -10.47 25.64 -12.12
C ALA A 26 -10.97 25.93 -10.69
N VAL A 27 -11.28 27.19 -10.42
CA VAL A 27 -11.83 27.64 -9.12
C VAL A 27 -13.21 28.23 -9.34
N HIS A 28 -14.19 27.74 -8.59
CA HIS A 28 -15.57 28.22 -8.61
C HIS A 28 -15.95 28.77 -7.23
N LEU A 29 -16.70 29.87 -7.21
CA LEU A 29 -17.13 30.53 -5.98
C LEU A 29 -18.65 30.33 -5.77
N PRO A 30 -19.09 29.59 -4.74
CA PRO A 30 -20.51 29.47 -4.42
C PRO A 30 -21.06 30.79 -3.86
N LEU A 31 -22.21 31.24 -4.36
CA LEU A 31 -22.80 32.53 -3.99
C LEU A 31 -23.95 32.39 -2.98
N SER A 32 -24.89 31.47 -3.22
CA SER A 32 -26.07 31.31 -2.34
C SER A 32 -25.70 30.62 -1.02
N ALA A 33 -26.54 30.79 0.00
CA ALA A 33 -26.32 30.18 1.32
C ALA A 33 -26.36 28.65 1.22
N GLU A 34 -27.23 28.11 0.38
CA GLU A 34 -27.38 26.68 0.12
C GLU A 34 -26.11 26.12 -0.53
N ALA A 35 -25.60 26.77 -1.59
CA ALA A 35 -24.38 26.35 -2.26
C ALA A 35 -23.15 26.42 -1.34
N GLN A 36 -23.08 27.42 -0.46
CA GLN A 36 -22.02 27.50 0.56
C GLN A 36 -22.14 26.39 1.61
N ALA A 37 -23.37 26.04 2.01
CA ALA A 37 -23.62 24.94 2.93
C ALA A 37 -23.26 23.59 2.30
N GLU A 38 -23.64 23.33 1.05
CA GLU A 38 -23.24 22.13 0.29
C GLU A 38 -21.72 22.01 0.18
N ALA A 39 -21.03 23.10 -0.16
CA ALA A 39 -19.58 23.11 -0.24
C ALA A 39 -18.91 22.80 1.12
N ARG A 40 -19.46 23.34 2.22
CA ARG A 40 -18.91 23.14 3.57
C ARG A 40 -19.23 21.80 4.20
N ILE A 41 -20.39 21.23 3.91
CA ILE A 41 -20.88 20.01 4.57
C ILE A 41 -20.60 18.79 3.71
N LEU A 42 -20.95 18.85 2.43
CA LEU A 42 -20.88 17.70 1.52
C LEU A 42 -19.54 17.62 0.79
N MET A 43 -19.02 18.74 0.27
CA MET A 43 -17.85 18.73 -0.62
C MET A 43 -16.51 19.02 0.07
N LEU A 44 -16.53 19.33 1.38
CA LEU A 44 -15.31 19.66 2.11
C LEU A 44 -14.34 18.45 2.10
N SER A 45 -13.08 18.69 1.77
CA SER A 45 -12.09 17.63 1.59
C SER A 45 -11.85 16.80 2.86
N SER A 46 -11.94 17.42 4.04
CA SER A 46 -11.81 16.72 5.33
C SER A 46 -12.93 15.73 5.60
N ASN A 47 -14.07 15.85 4.91
CA ASN A 47 -15.20 14.92 5.04
C ASN A 47 -15.12 13.79 4.01
N ASN A 48 -14.33 13.96 2.95
CA ASN A 48 -14.23 13.05 1.81
C ASN A 48 -12.87 12.35 1.77
N ILE A 49 -12.47 11.74 2.89
CA ILE A 49 -11.19 11.03 3.03
C ILE A 49 -11.24 9.66 2.34
N LEU A 50 -12.40 9.01 2.37
CA LEU A 50 -12.62 7.67 1.84
C LEU A 50 -13.14 7.71 0.40
N SER A 51 -12.81 6.69 -0.37
CA SER A 51 -13.33 6.47 -1.72
C SER A 51 -14.79 5.98 -1.63
N PRO A 52 -15.76 6.69 -2.25
CA PRO A 52 -17.15 6.21 -2.27
C PRO A 52 -17.30 4.88 -3.04
N ALA A 53 -16.35 4.55 -3.92
CA ALA A 53 -16.37 3.30 -4.67
C ALA A 53 -15.89 2.06 -3.91
N SER A 54 -15.09 2.21 -2.83
CA SER A 54 -14.42 1.07 -2.19
C SER A 54 -14.28 1.17 -0.67
N GLY A 55 -14.65 2.29 -0.05
CA GLY A 55 -14.47 2.54 1.39
C GLY A 55 -13.02 2.79 1.82
N ARG A 56 -12.03 2.54 0.95
CA ARG A 56 -10.59 2.72 1.26
C ARG A 56 -10.20 4.20 1.28
N PRO A 57 -9.14 4.59 2.02
CA PRO A 57 -8.76 5.99 2.17
C PRO A 57 -8.00 6.47 0.93
N LEU A 58 -8.40 7.62 0.40
CA LEU A 58 -7.73 8.31 -0.70
C LEU A 58 -6.73 9.35 -0.16
N ALA A 59 -7.17 10.12 0.85
CA ALA A 59 -6.36 11.15 1.48
C ALA A 59 -5.47 10.55 2.58
N MET A 60 -4.46 9.79 2.15
CA MET A 60 -3.46 9.15 3.02
C MET A 60 -2.04 9.50 2.56
N PRO A 61 -1.00 9.30 3.42
CA PRO A 61 0.39 9.52 3.02
C PRO A 61 0.74 8.82 1.70
N ARG A 62 1.44 9.54 0.81
CA ARG A 62 1.96 9.04 -0.47
C ARG A 62 3.40 9.48 -0.68
N LEU A 63 4.10 8.78 -1.57
CA LEU A 63 5.45 9.13 -2.03
C LEU A 63 6.37 9.43 -0.81
N ASP A 64 6.92 10.63 -0.75
CA ASP A 64 7.81 11.13 0.30
C ASP A 64 7.28 10.88 1.71
N MET A 65 5.99 11.14 1.95
CA MET A 65 5.41 10.93 3.28
C MET A 65 5.49 9.46 3.71
N VAL A 66 5.25 8.53 2.78
CA VAL A 66 5.37 7.09 3.04
C VAL A 66 6.82 6.74 3.32
N THR A 67 7.76 7.22 2.51
CA THR A 67 9.19 6.96 2.68
C THR A 67 9.72 7.49 4.02
N GLY A 68 9.30 8.68 4.43
CA GLY A 68 9.70 9.27 5.71
C GLY A 68 9.17 8.50 6.92
N LEU A 69 7.89 8.11 6.90
CA LEU A 69 7.30 7.29 7.97
C LEU A 69 7.88 5.88 7.99
N TYR A 70 8.16 5.31 6.81
CA TYR A 70 8.82 4.01 6.68
C TYR A 70 10.22 4.06 7.30
N PHE A 71 11.04 5.06 6.93
CA PHE A 71 12.36 5.28 7.50
C PHE A 71 12.32 5.42 9.03
N LEU A 72 11.42 6.27 9.54
CA LEU A 72 11.27 6.53 10.97
C LEU A 72 10.96 5.26 11.78
N THR A 73 10.15 4.36 11.20
CA THR A 73 9.65 3.16 11.88
C THR A 73 10.44 1.89 11.58
N THR A 74 11.49 1.96 10.76
CA THR A 74 12.45 0.87 10.56
C THR A 74 13.26 0.65 11.84
N MET A 75 13.40 -0.62 12.22
CA MET A 75 14.32 -1.04 13.28
C MET A 75 15.62 -1.51 12.62
N ILE A 76 16.76 -1.03 13.13
CA ILE A 76 18.08 -1.45 12.67
C ILE A 76 18.82 -2.10 13.83
N GLU A 77 19.20 -3.34 13.64
CA GLU A 77 20.05 -4.08 14.57
C GLU A 77 21.48 -3.52 14.53
N GLY A 78 22.10 -3.34 15.70
CA GLY A 78 23.45 -2.80 15.84
C GLY A 78 23.57 -1.28 15.65
N ASP A 79 22.45 -0.55 15.60
CA ASP A 79 22.48 0.91 15.47
C ASP A 79 22.90 1.60 16.79
N ALA A 80 23.31 2.87 16.72
CA ALA A 80 23.84 3.60 17.86
C ALA A 80 22.81 3.69 19.01
N GLY A 81 23.25 3.33 20.23
CA GLY A 81 22.41 3.40 21.43
C GLY A 81 21.40 2.26 21.57
N GLU A 82 21.55 1.17 20.79
CA GLU A 82 20.73 -0.03 20.91
C GLU A 82 20.75 -0.63 22.34
N TYR A 83 19.61 -1.20 22.72
CA TYR A 83 19.43 -1.94 23.94
C TYR A 83 20.43 -3.10 24.04
N GLN A 84 21.16 -3.15 25.14
CA GLN A 84 21.99 -4.30 25.47
C GLN A 84 21.54 -4.88 26.82
N PRO A 85 21.40 -6.22 26.91
CA PRO A 85 21.07 -6.86 28.17
C PRO A 85 22.18 -6.65 29.18
N ALA A 86 21.83 -6.70 30.47
CA ALA A 86 22.81 -6.60 31.54
C ALA A 86 23.93 -7.65 31.39
N ALA A 87 25.18 -7.21 31.50
CA ALA A 87 26.36 -8.06 31.56
C ALA A 87 26.87 -8.13 33.01
N LYS A 88 27.82 -9.02 33.32
CA LYS A 88 28.34 -9.21 34.69
C LYS A 88 28.78 -7.91 35.37
N ASP A 89 29.31 -6.96 34.61
CA ASP A 89 29.88 -5.71 35.13
C ASP A 89 29.14 -4.44 34.63
N GLN A 90 28.01 -4.59 33.91
CA GLN A 90 27.25 -3.46 33.37
C GLN A 90 25.74 -3.74 33.46
N PRO A 91 24.92 -2.80 33.99
CA PRO A 91 23.47 -2.92 33.95
C PRO A 91 22.95 -2.87 32.50
N GLU A 92 21.65 -3.05 32.31
CA GLU A 92 21.03 -2.84 30.98
C GLU A 92 21.39 -1.46 30.43
N SER A 93 21.77 -1.39 29.16
CA SER A 93 21.97 -0.13 28.42
C SER A 93 20.88 0.04 27.37
N GLY A 94 20.64 1.28 26.91
CA GLY A 94 19.57 1.57 25.95
C GLY A 94 18.16 1.48 26.56
N VAL A 95 18.05 1.78 27.85
CA VAL A 95 16.78 1.87 28.59
C VAL A 95 16.54 3.34 28.97
N TYR A 96 15.38 3.87 28.61
CA TYR A 96 15.02 5.27 28.81
C TYR A 96 13.76 5.40 29.67
N SER A 97 13.77 6.34 30.61
CA SER A 97 12.67 6.59 31.54
C SER A 97 11.49 7.33 30.91
N SER A 98 11.72 7.98 29.77
CA SER A 98 10.68 8.70 29.01
C SER A 98 11.08 8.87 27.54
N PRO A 99 10.13 9.12 26.63
CA PRO A 99 10.42 9.51 25.26
C PRO A 99 11.29 10.77 25.17
N ALA A 100 11.09 11.74 26.07
CA ALA A 100 11.89 12.96 26.13
C ALA A 100 13.37 12.71 26.44
N GLU A 101 13.67 11.73 27.30
CA GLU A 101 15.04 11.32 27.58
C GLU A 101 15.71 10.69 26.35
N ALA A 102 14.99 9.83 25.64
CA ALA A 102 15.47 9.26 24.39
C ALA A 102 15.71 10.33 23.31
N ILE A 103 14.85 11.36 23.23
CA ILE A 103 15.08 12.53 22.35
C ILE A 103 16.36 13.26 22.75
N MET A 104 16.59 13.54 24.04
CA MET A 104 17.84 14.18 24.49
C MET A 104 19.08 13.33 24.16
N ALA A 105 18.98 12.00 24.24
CA ALA A 105 20.05 11.11 23.84
C ALA A 105 20.30 11.14 22.33
N MET A 106 19.25 11.22 21.52
CA MET A 106 19.34 11.40 20.08
C MET A 106 19.97 12.75 19.70
N ASP A 107 19.57 13.84 20.35
CA ASP A 107 20.12 15.18 20.12
C ASP A 107 21.62 15.24 20.43
N ARG A 108 22.09 14.44 21.40
CA ARG A 108 23.51 14.27 21.73
C ARG A 108 24.27 13.35 20.75
N GLY A 109 23.57 12.62 19.89
CA GLY A 109 24.14 11.59 19.02
C GLY A 109 24.45 10.26 19.73
N ALA A 110 23.94 10.06 20.95
CA ALA A 110 24.13 8.83 21.72
C ALA A 110 23.09 7.73 21.36
N LEU A 111 21.99 8.12 20.71
CA LEU A 111 20.92 7.22 20.27
C LEU A 111 20.53 7.51 18.83
N SER A 112 20.41 6.48 18.01
CA SER A 112 19.73 6.56 16.71
C SER A 112 18.22 6.39 16.89
N VAL A 113 17.44 7.15 16.13
CA VAL A 113 15.97 7.08 16.13
C VAL A 113 15.43 5.69 15.72
N ARG A 114 16.26 4.90 15.02
CA ARG A 114 15.93 3.56 14.49
C ARG A 114 16.49 2.39 15.32
N ALA A 115 17.24 2.69 16.39
CA ALA A 115 17.78 1.67 17.28
C ALA A 115 16.68 1.04 18.16
N LYS A 116 16.79 -0.26 18.44
CA LYS A 116 15.91 -0.93 19.41
C LYS A 116 16.24 -0.45 20.82
N ILE A 117 15.24 0.01 21.57
CA ILE A 117 15.37 0.50 22.94
C ILE A 117 14.25 -0.05 23.83
N LYS A 118 14.43 0.05 25.15
CA LYS A 118 13.33 -0.05 26.12
C LYS A 118 12.94 1.34 26.58
N VAL A 119 11.67 1.67 26.50
CA VAL A 119 11.17 2.99 26.95
C VAL A 119 9.92 2.84 27.79
N ARG A 120 9.85 3.60 28.88
CA ARG A 120 8.64 3.74 29.68
C ARG A 120 7.68 4.72 29.01
N LEU A 121 6.47 4.27 28.73
CA LEU A 121 5.40 5.05 28.10
C LEU A 121 4.24 5.24 29.09
N THR A 122 3.69 6.46 29.13
CA THR A 122 2.58 6.82 30.03
C THR A 122 1.39 7.45 29.32
N GLN A 123 1.55 7.89 28.07
CA GLN A 123 0.51 8.58 27.28
C GLN A 123 0.12 7.82 26.00
N LEU A 124 0.68 6.61 25.81
CA LEU A 124 0.37 5.75 24.67
C LEU A 124 -0.24 4.45 25.19
N ARG A 125 -1.41 4.08 24.66
CA ARG A 125 -2.10 2.86 25.04
C ARG A 125 -1.31 1.62 24.58
N PRO A 126 -1.08 0.62 25.45
CA PRO A 126 -0.43 -0.62 25.05
C PRO A 126 -1.24 -1.40 23.99
N PRO A 127 -0.61 -2.34 23.25
CA PRO A 127 -1.32 -3.32 22.43
C PRO A 127 -2.32 -4.12 23.28
N ALA A 128 -3.40 -4.62 22.66
CA ALA A 128 -4.48 -5.32 23.36
C ALA A 128 -3.99 -6.50 24.23
N ASP A 129 -3.01 -7.26 23.74
CA ASP A 129 -2.45 -8.41 24.46
C ASP A 129 -1.76 -7.98 25.77
N ILE A 130 -0.94 -6.92 25.69
CA ILE A 130 -0.19 -6.37 26.82
C ILE A 130 -1.13 -5.60 27.76
N GLU A 131 -2.15 -4.93 27.22
CA GLU A 131 -3.17 -4.25 28.01
C GLU A 131 -3.92 -5.24 28.91
N ALA A 132 -4.34 -6.37 28.34
CA ALA A 132 -5.03 -7.43 29.06
C ALA A 132 -4.15 -8.05 30.15
N GLU A 133 -2.85 -8.24 29.88
CA GLU A 133 -1.90 -8.79 30.85
C GLU A 133 -1.61 -7.84 32.02
N LEU A 134 -1.37 -6.55 31.75
CA LEU A 134 -0.91 -5.59 32.75
C LEU A 134 -2.05 -4.91 33.52
N PHE A 135 -3.17 -4.61 32.86
CA PHE A 135 -4.24 -3.79 33.42
C PHE A 135 -5.56 -4.56 33.57
N GLY A 136 -5.66 -5.76 33.01
CA GLY A 136 -6.84 -6.63 33.13
C GLY A 136 -8.14 -5.91 32.75
N GLU A 137 -9.20 -6.16 33.52
CA GLU A 137 -10.53 -5.58 33.28
C GLU A 137 -10.61 -4.06 33.53
N THR A 138 -9.63 -3.47 34.23
CA THR A 138 -9.69 -2.03 34.55
C THR A 138 -9.35 -1.12 33.38
N GLY A 139 -8.70 -1.69 32.34
CA GLY A 139 -8.24 -0.97 31.14
C GLY A 139 -7.10 0.01 31.44
N TRP A 140 -6.29 0.31 30.42
CA TRP A 140 -5.23 1.30 30.55
C TRP A 140 -5.81 2.72 30.68
N LYS A 141 -5.27 3.54 31.59
CA LYS A 141 -5.62 4.96 31.69
C LYS A 141 -4.43 5.86 31.35
N PRO A 142 -4.66 7.04 30.74
CA PRO A 142 -3.60 8.02 30.53
C PRO A 142 -2.88 8.36 31.85
N GLY A 143 -1.58 8.14 31.90
CA GLY A 143 -0.75 8.25 33.10
C GLY A 143 -0.20 6.91 33.60
N ASP A 144 -0.88 5.80 33.30
CA ASP A 144 -0.42 4.46 33.68
C ASP A 144 0.81 4.07 32.84
N ALA A 145 1.87 3.70 33.55
CA ALA A 145 3.16 3.41 32.94
C ALA A 145 3.26 1.95 32.51
N TRP A 146 3.75 1.71 31.29
CA TRP A 146 4.19 0.40 30.81
C TRP A 146 5.51 0.54 30.07
N THR A 147 6.20 -0.58 29.84
CA THR A 147 7.51 -0.60 29.17
C THR A 147 7.35 -1.22 27.78
N ALA A 148 7.81 -0.51 26.75
CA ALA A 148 7.79 -0.98 25.37
C ALA A 148 9.20 -1.32 24.88
N GLU A 149 9.33 -2.47 24.21
CA GLU A 149 10.51 -2.79 23.39
C GLU A 149 10.25 -2.33 21.95
N THR A 150 10.79 -1.17 21.58
CA THR A 150 10.49 -0.53 20.30
C THR A 150 11.63 0.41 19.89
N THR A 151 11.43 1.26 18.88
CA THR A 151 12.37 2.33 18.53
C THR A 151 11.79 3.69 18.92
N LEU A 152 12.65 4.70 19.11
CA LEU A 152 12.18 6.06 19.35
C LEU A 152 11.28 6.55 18.20
N GLY A 153 11.62 6.19 16.95
CA GLY A 153 10.81 6.59 15.80
C GLY A 153 9.41 5.99 15.79
N ARG A 154 9.25 4.72 16.22
CA ARG A 154 7.91 4.12 16.38
C ARG A 154 7.11 4.78 17.50
N VAL A 155 7.77 5.23 18.58
CA VAL A 155 7.10 6.04 19.62
C VAL A 155 6.60 7.35 19.04
N MET A 156 7.47 8.11 18.37
CA MET A 156 7.11 9.38 17.72
C MET A 156 5.99 9.22 16.69
N PHE A 157 5.94 8.09 15.97
CA PHE A 157 4.84 7.78 15.06
C PHE A 157 3.51 7.59 15.81
N ASN A 158 3.52 6.80 16.89
CA ASN A 158 2.30 6.50 17.65
C ASN A 158 1.77 7.73 18.40
N GLU A 159 2.62 8.71 18.77
CA GLU A 159 2.20 10.01 19.31
C GLU A 159 1.35 10.84 18.34
N LEU A 160 1.40 10.54 17.03
CA LEU A 160 0.57 11.21 16.03
C LEU A 160 -0.87 10.68 16.05
N LEU A 161 -1.03 9.42 16.45
CA LEU A 161 -2.32 8.74 16.51
C LEU A 161 -3.14 9.20 17.73
N PRO A 162 -4.47 8.96 17.74
CA PRO A 162 -5.29 9.27 18.91
C PRO A 162 -4.82 8.52 20.17
N ILE A 163 -4.93 9.15 21.34
CA ILE A 163 -4.44 8.61 22.63
C ILE A 163 -5.03 7.21 22.96
N SER A 164 -6.29 6.97 22.59
CA SER A 164 -6.97 5.69 22.81
C SER A 164 -6.62 4.60 21.79
N TYR A 165 -5.84 4.93 20.77
CA TYR A 165 -5.39 3.99 19.75
C TYR A 165 -4.27 3.10 20.29
N ALA A 166 -4.36 1.79 20.04
CA ALA A 166 -3.37 0.85 20.53
C ALA A 166 -2.01 1.04 19.84
N PHE A 167 -0.93 0.92 20.61
CA PHE A 167 0.42 1.09 20.08
C PHE A 167 0.72 0.09 18.96
N VAL A 168 1.18 0.59 17.81
CA VAL A 168 1.57 -0.24 16.66
C VAL A 168 3.11 -0.31 16.59
N ASN A 169 3.66 -1.51 16.84
CA ASN A 169 5.10 -1.77 16.82
C ASN A 169 5.55 -2.43 15.51
N GLU A 170 5.08 -1.91 14.36
CA GLU A 170 5.39 -2.43 13.04
C GLU A 170 6.18 -1.40 12.22
N GLN A 171 6.76 -1.84 11.10
CA GLN A 171 7.32 -0.94 10.10
C GLN A 171 6.19 -0.38 9.21
N MET A 172 6.15 0.94 9.04
CA MET A 172 5.05 1.64 8.37
C MET A 172 5.14 1.58 6.85
N HIS A 173 4.96 0.38 6.28
CA HIS A 173 4.70 0.21 4.85
C HIS A 173 3.38 0.91 4.46
N LYS A 174 3.23 1.36 3.20
CA LYS A 174 1.99 2.01 2.72
C LYS A 174 0.70 1.24 3.07
N LYS A 175 0.74 -0.10 2.97
CA LYS A 175 -0.40 -0.96 3.33
C LYS A 175 -0.74 -0.91 4.82
N VAL A 176 0.26 -0.85 5.70
CA VAL A 176 0.06 -0.74 7.15
C VAL A 176 -0.58 0.61 7.48
N GLN A 177 -0.09 1.68 6.87
CA GLN A 177 -0.67 3.02 7.02
C GLN A 177 -2.13 3.06 6.52
N ALA A 178 -2.43 2.44 5.37
CA ALA A 178 -3.80 2.34 4.86
C ALA A 178 -4.73 1.58 5.83
N ARG A 179 -4.24 0.47 6.41
CA ARG A 179 -4.97 -0.31 7.41
C ARG A 179 -5.29 0.53 8.64
N ILE A 180 -4.32 1.28 9.16
CA ILE A 180 -4.50 2.17 10.31
C ILE A 180 -5.52 3.27 9.98
N VAL A 181 -5.42 3.93 8.83
CA VAL A 181 -6.36 5.00 8.45
C VAL A 181 -7.78 4.46 8.25
N ASN A 182 -7.94 3.25 7.71
CA ASN A 182 -9.25 2.58 7.62
C ASN A 182 -9.84 2.28 9.00
N ASP A 183 -9.09 1.65 9.89
CA ASP A 183 -9.54 1.36 11.26
C ASP A 183 -9.86 2.65 12.03
N LEU A 184 -9.09 3.72 11.80
CA LEU A 184 -9.41 5.05 12.33
C LEU A 184 -10.73 5.58 11.78
N ALA A 185 -11.02 5.41 10.49
CA ALA A 185 -12.26 5.88 9.88
C ALA A 185 -13.50 5.08 10.32
N GLU A 186 -13.34 3.80 10.67
CA GLU A 186 -14.43 2.99 11.22
C GLU A 186 -14.73 3.36 12.68
N ARG A 187 -13.69 3.64 13.49
CA ARG A 187 -13.82 3.74 14.95
C ARG A 187 -13.81 5.15 15.50
N TYR A 188 -13.28 6.11 14.74
CA TYR A 188 -13.11 7.50 15.18
C TYR A 188 -13.87 8.47 14.28
N PRO A 189 -14.29 9.62 14.82
CA PRO A 189 -14.91 10.67 14.01
C PRO A 189 -13.99 11.15 12.89
N MET A 190 -14.57 11.49 11.73
CA MET A 190 -13.82 11.90 10.53
C MET A 190 -12.89 13.10 10.78
N ILE A 191 -13.24 14.02 11.70
CA ILE A 191 -12.37 15.14 12.09
C ILE A 191 -11.05 14.67 12.72
N VAL A 192 -11.10 13.59 13.51
CA VAL A 192 -9.90 12.99 14.13
C VAL A 192 -9.03 12.36 13.06
N VAL A 193 -9.64 11.67 12.09
CA VAL A 193 -8.94 11.06 10.95
C VAL A 193 -8.25 12.15 10.12
N ALA A 194 -8.96 13.24 9.78
CA ALA A 194 -8.43 14.37 9.02
C ALA A 194 -7.19 15.00 9.71
N GLN A 195 -7.29 15.27 11.01
CA GLN A 195 -6.18 15.81 11.78
C GLN A 195 -5.01 14.84 11.90
N THR A 196 -5.29 13.53 11.99
CA THR A 196 -4.27 12.50 12.08
C THR A 196 -3.48 12.39 10.77
N VAL A 197 -4.15 12.37 9.62
CA VAL A 197 -3.46 12.31 8.32
C VAL A 197 -2.64 13.56 8.03
N ASP A 198 -3.03 14.73 8.54
CA ASP A 198 -2.20 15.94 8.48
C ASP A 198 -0.94 15.84 9.34
N LYS A 199 -1.03 15.30 10.57
CA LYS A 199 0.15 15.02 11.40
C LYS A 199 1.09 14.02 10.73
N LEU A 200 0.54 12.97 10.10
CA LEU A 200 1.29 11.99 9.33
C LEU A 200 1.99 12.63 8.13
N LYS A 201 1.33 13.56 7.43
CA LYS A 201 1.92 14.35 6.34
C LYS A 201 3.13 15.15 6.82
N ASP A 202 2.98 15.93 7.88
CA ASP A 202 4.06 16.79 8.38
C ASP A 202 5.27 15.96 8.85
N THR A 203 5.02 14.91 9.62
CA THR A 203 6.08 14.01 10.11
C THR A 203 6.73 13.25 8.97
N GLY A 204 5.93 12.77 8.01
CA GLY A 204 6.39 12.09 6.82
C GLY A 204 7.35 12.97 6.01
N PHE A 205 6.97 14.22 5.70
CA PHE A 205 7.87 15.13 4.98
C PHE A 205 9.15 15.47 5.76
N TYR A 206 9.04 15.65 7.08
CA TYR A 206 10.20 15.95 7.92
C TYR A 206 11.26 14.85 7.88
N TRP A 207 10.82 13.59 7.99
CA TRP A 207 11.71 12.42 7.98
C TRP A 207 12.08 11.96 6.58
N ALA A 208 11.27 12.23 5.55
CA ALA A 208 11.66 12.02 4.17
C ALA A 208 12.91 12.85 3.83
N THR A 209 12.92 14.12 4.24
CA THR A 209 14.07 15.03 4.07
C THR A 209 15.35 14.50 4.74
N ARG A 210 15.21 13.76 5.85
CA ARG A 210 16.34 13.24 6.66
C ARG A 210 16.63 11.76 6.45
N SER A 211 15.92 11.12 5.51
CA SER A 211 16.03 9.68 5.27
C SER A 211 17.31 9.28 4.52
N GLY A 212 18.03 10.24 3.94
CA GLY A 212 19.19 9.97 3.08
C GLY A 212 18.83 9.37 1.72
N VAL A 213 17.53 9.32 1.37
CA VAL A 213 17.07 8.83 0.08
C VAL A 213 17.55 9.78 -1.03
N THR A 214 18.42 9.25 -1.88
CA THR A 214 19.00 9.94 -3.04
C THR A 214 19.17 8.95 -4.18
N VAL A 215 19.50 9.44 -5.38
CA VAL A 215 19.80 8.59 -6.52
C VAL A 215 21.13 9.01 -7.10
N SER A 216 22.14 8.15 -6.98
CA SER A 216 23.42 8.28 -7.67
C SER A 216 23.67 7.10 -8.60
N MET A 217 24.63 7.26 -9.50
CA MET A 217 25.13 6.12 -10.28
C MET A 217 25.83 5.08 -9.37
N ALA A 218 26.25 5.41 -8.15
CA ALA A 218 26.79 4.40 -7.24
C ALA A 218 25.67 3.51 -6.67
N ASP A 219 24.47 4.06 -6.48
CA ASP A 219 23.33 3.35 -5.87
C ASP A 219 22.66 2.36 -6.83
N VAL A 220 22.87 2.51 -8.14
CA VAL A 220 22.33 1.60 -9.15
C VAL A 220 23.31 0.42 -9.35
N LEU A 221 23.29 -0.54 -8.43
CA LEU A 221 24.13 -1.73 -8.46
C LEU A 221 23.74 -2.68 -9.59
N VAL A 222 24.71 -3.37 -10.20
CA VAL A 222 24.50 -4.38 -11.23
C VAL A 222 24.95 -5.73 -10.67
N PRO A 223 24.13 -6.79 -10.73
CA PRO A 223 24.53 -8.09 -10.18
C PRO A 223 25.71 -8.67 -10.98
N PRO A 224 26.76 -9.19 -10.31
CA PRO A 224 27.94 -9.72 -10.98
C PRO A 224 27.63 -10.96 -11.82
N GLU A 225 26.63 -11.75 -11.44
CA GLU A 225 26.18 -12.96 -12.12
C GLU A 225 25.48 -12.66 -13.46
N LYS A 226 25.15 -11.39 -13.75
CA LYS A 226 24.39 -11.00 -14.94
C LYS A 226 24.97 -11.59 -16.23
N GLN A 227 26.28 -11.48 -16.44
CA GLN A 227 26.91 -11.95 -17.68
C GLN A 227 26.85 -13.47 -17.81
N GLU A 228 27.07 -14.19 -16.71
CA GLU A 228 26.98 -15.65 -16.66
C GLU A 228 25.57 -16.14 -17.02
N ILE A 229 24.54 -15.50 -16.43
CA ILE A 229 23.14 -15.80 -16.72
C ILE A 229 22.85 -15.59 -18.20
N LEU A 230 23.23 -14.43 -18.76
CA LEU A 230 22.99 -14.12 -20.17
C LEU A 230 23.71 -15.07 -21.13
N GLU A 231 24.95 -15.47 -20.82
CA GLU A 231 25.70 -16.42 -21.65
C GLU A 231 25.07 -17.81 -21.66
N ARG A 232 24.52 -18.27 -20.51
CA ARG A 232 23.81 -19.54 -20.45
C ARG A 232 22.57 -19.52 -21.33
N TYR A 233 21.75 -18.48 -21.22
CA TYR A 233 20.53 -18.36 -22.02
C TYR A 233 20.82 -18.09 -23.52
N GLU A 234 21.93 -17.43 -23.87
CA GLU A 234 22.33 -17.29 -25.28
C GLU A 234 22.68 -18.66 -25.89
N LYS A 235 23.34 -19.55 -25.13
CA LYS A 235 23.63 -20.92 -25.60
C LYS A 235 22.36 -21.73 -25.83
N GLU A 236 21.35 -21.55 -24.99
CA GLU A 236 20.04 -22.19 -25.16
C GLU A 236 19.31 -21.64 -26.39
N ALA A 237 19.32 -20.32 -26.58
CA ALA A 237 18.75 -19.65 -27.75
C ALA A 237 19.42 -20.10 -29.06
N ASP A 238 20.76 -20.21 -29.07
CA ASP A 238 21.52 -20.75 -30.20
C ASP A 238 21.16 -22.21 -30.50
N GLY A 239 20.85 -22.99 -29.46
CA GLY A 239 20.34 -24.36 -29.59
C GLY A 239 19.00 -24.42 -30.31
N ILE A 240 18.08 -23.50 -30.01
CA ILE A 240 16.80 -23.35 -30.71
C ILE A 240 17.02 -22.92 -32.16
N GLU A 241 17.91 -21.96 -32.41
CA GLU A 241 18.20 -21.49 -33.76
C GLU A 241 18.79 -22.60 -34.65
N LYS A 242 19.67 -23.45 -34.09
CA LYS A 242 20.20 -24.64 -34.80
C LYS A 242 19.12 -25.67 -35.12
N LYS A 243 18.13 -25.88 -34.23
CA LYS A 243 17.00 -26.78 -34.50
C LYS A 243 16.11 -26.22 -35.61
N TYR A 244 15.88 -24.92 -35.62
CA TYR A 244 15.16 -24.22 -36.67
C TYR A 244 15.87 -24.36 -38.03
N GLN A 245 17.19 -24.14 -38.08
CA GLN A 245 18.00 -24.31 -39.30
C GLN A 245 18.00 -25.74 -39.85
N ARG A 246 17.82 -26.75 -38.98
CA ARG A 246 17.68 -28.17 -39.35
C ARG A 246 16.25 -28.54 -39.80
N GLY A 247 15.32 -27.59 -39.79
CA GLY A 247 13.91 -27.82 -40.16
C GLY A 247 13.10 -28.58 -39.10
N ALA A 248 13.58 -28.65 -37.86
CA ALA A 248 12.90 -29.37 -36.77
C ALA A 248 11.87 -28.51 -36.01
N LEU A 249 11.83 -27.20 -36.28
CA LEU A 249 10.91 -26.24 -35.69
C LEU A 249 10.34 -25.33 -36.77
N ASN A 250 9.08 -24.95 -36.63
CA ASN A 250 8.48 -23.89 -37.44
C ASN A 250 8.92 -22.49 -36.95
N HIS A 251 8.73 -21.47 -37.79
CA HIS A 251 9.12 -20.10 -37.45
C HIS A 251 8.38 -19.56 -36.21
N ASP A 252 7.10 -19.88 -36.08
CA ASP A 252 6.28 -19.41 -34.96
C ASP A 252 6.65 -20.12 -33.66
N GLU A 253 6.83 -21.45 -33.72
CA GLU A 253 7.33 -22.26 -32.60
C GLU A 253 8.72 -21.81 -32.13
N ARG A 254 9.60 -21.43 -33.06
CA ARG A 254 10.91 -20.84 -32.74
C ARG A 254 10.74 -19.55 -31.94
N ASN A 255 9.84 -18.66 -32.36
CA ASN A 255 9.64 -17.39 -31.66
C ASN A 255 9.07 -17.60 -30.26
N GLU A 256 8.07 -18.46 -30.11
CA GLU A 256 7.49 -18.80 -28.81
C GLU A 256 8.54 -19.41 -27.86
N ALA A 257 9.37 -20.32 -28.38
CA ALA A 257 10.46 -20.92 -27.61
C ALA A 257 11.50 -19.89 -27.16
N LEU A 258 11.93 -18.99 -28.05
CA LEU A 258 12.87 -17.92 -27.71
C LEU A 258 12.28 -16.93 -26.70
N VAL A 259 11.00 -16.58 -26.85
CA VAL A 259 10.30 -15.71 -25.89
C VAL A 259 10.32 -16.33 -24.49
N LYS A 260 10.04 -17.63 -24.37
CA LYS A 260 10.07 -18.32 -23.08
C LYS A 260 11.46 -18.30 -22.44
N ILE A 261 12.50 -18.64 -23.21
CA ILE A 261 13.90 -18.60 -22.76
C ILE A 261 14.25 -17.22 -22.19
N TRP A 262 13.88 -16.16 -22.90
CA TRP A 262 14.20 -14.80 -22.45
C TRP A 262 13.32 -14.29 -21.32
N GLN A 263 12.09 -14.79 -21.16
CA GLN A 263 11.28 -14.53 -19.97
C GLN A 263 11.96 -15.09 -18.73
N ASP A 264 12.36 -16.37 -18.78
CA ASP A 264 13.06 -17.05 -17.69
C ASP A 264 14.38 -16.32 -17.34
N ALA A 265 15.16 -15.92 -18.36
CA ALA A 265 16.38 -15.13 -18.18
C ALA A 265 16.13 -13.79 -17.47
N THR A 266 15.07 -13.09 -17.86
CA THR A 266 14.75 -11.78 -17.26
C THR A 266 14.25 -11.96 -15.82
N GLU A 267 13.58 -13.06 -15.49
CA GLU A 267 13.17 -13.39 -14.12
C GLU A 267 14.38 -13.72 -13.23
N GLU A 268 15.31 -14.53 -13.73
CA GLU A 268 16.51 -14.90 -12.98
C GLU A 268 17.44 -13.71 -12.71
N VAL A 269 17.63 -12.82 -13.71
CA VAL A 269 18.34 -11.55 -13.50
C VAL A 269 17.63 -10.69 -12.45
N GLY A 270 16.29 -10.69 -12.43
CA GLY A 270 15.51 -10.00 -11.41
C GLY A 270 15.76 -10.56 -10.01
N LYS A 271 15.80 -11.88 -9.87
CA LYS A 271 16.07 -12.55 -8.59
C LYS A 271 17.48 -12.25 -8.08
N ALA A 272 18.50 -12.40 -8.93
CA ALA A 272 19.89 -12.08 -8.60
C ALA A 272 20.04 -10.61 -8.16
N LEU A 273 19.34 -9.69 -8.82
CA LEU A 273 19.33 -8.28 -8.45
C LEU A 273 18.71 -8.06 -7.07
N ARG A 274 17.62 -8.77 -6.72
CA ARG A 274 16.99 -8.62 -5.40
C ARG A 274 17.87 -9.13 -4.27
N GLU A 275 18.62 -10.20 -4.51
CA GLU A 275 19.57 -10.77 -3.53
C GLU A 275 20.84 -9.92 -3.39
N HIS A 276 21.27 -9.26 -4.47
CA HIS A 276 22.48 -8.44 -4.49
C HIS A 276 22.30 -7.05 -3.86
N TYR A 277 21.11 -6.46 -3.98
CA TYR A 277 20.87 -5.13 -3.41
C TYR A 277 20.70 -5.19 -1.89
N PRO A 278 21.39 -4.31 -1.13
CA PRO A 278 21.16 -4.19 0.29
C PRO A 278 19.84 -3.44 0.56
N SER A 279 19.25 -3.69 1.73
CA SER A 279 17.97 -3.11 2.14
C SER A 279 18.06 -1.60 2.44
N ASP A 280 19.26 -1.08 2.71
CA ASP A 280 19.52 0.35 2.93
C ASP A 280 19.65 1.15 1.62
N ASN A 281 19.69 0.47 0.47
CA ASN A 281 19.76 1.14 -0.82
C ASN A 281 18.49 2.00 -1.05
N PRO A 282 18.64 3.29 -1.43
CA PRO A 282 17.49 4.17 -1.62
C PRO A 282 16.46 3.68 -2.66
N ILE A 283 16.92 3.05 -3.74
CA ILE A 283 16.05 2.59 -4.83
C ILE A 283 15.15 1.46 -4.33
N ILE A 284 15.72 0.52 -3.58
CA ILE A 284 14.96 -0.57 -2.96
C ILE A 284 14.04 -0.02 -1.87
N THR A 285 14.53 0.89 -1.03
CA THR A 285 13.74 1.53 0.03
C THR A 285 12.48 2.21 -0.52
N ILE A 286 12.58 2.94 -1.64
CA ILE A 286 11.42 3.60 -2.28
C ILE A 286 10.38 2.56 -2.75
N VAL A 287 10.83 1.47 -3.37
CA VAL A 287 9.95 0.42 -3.92
C VAL A 287 9.33 -0.40 -2.80
N ASP A 288 10.14 -0.91 -1.87
CA ASP A 288 9.72 -1.81 -0.81
C ASP A 288 8.98 -1.09 0.32
N SER A 289 9.05 0.25 0.42
CA SER A 289 8.16 1.04 1.29
C SER A 289 6.75 1.23 0.71
N GLY A 290 6.57 0.94 -0.59
CA GLY A 290 5.33 1.16 -1.32
C GLY A 290 5.08 2.62 -1.68
N ALA A 291 6.12 3.48 -1.60
CA ALA A 291 6.01 4.89 -1.94
C ALA A 291 5.71 5.09 -3.44
N THR A 292 6.59 4.58 -4.30
CA THR A 292 6.41 4.57 -5.75
C THR A 292 7.25 3.50 -6.43
N GLY A 293 6.93 3.24 -7.69
CA GLY A 293 7.66 2.34 -8.55
C GLY A 293 7.39 0.86 -8.27
N ASN A 294 8.03 0.01 -9.06
CA ASN A 294 7.95 -1.43 -8.93
C ASN A 294 9.31 -2.07 -9.17
N PHE A 295 9.48 -3.30 -8.69
CA PHE A 295 10.75 -4.02 -8.84
C PHE A 295 11.10 -4.28 -10.32
N THR A 296 10.10 -4.39 -11.20
CA THR A 296 10.31 -4.51 -12.65
C THR A 296 11.02 -3.29 -13.24
N GLN A 297 10.74 -2.08 -12.75
CA GLN A 297 11.44 -0.84 -13.13
C GLN A 297 12.88 -0.86 -12.62
N THR A 298 13.10 -1.28 -11.37
CA THR A 298 14.45 -1.48 -10.81
C THR A 298 15.26 -2.47 -11.64
N ARG A 299 14.66 -3.61 -12.00
CA ARG A 299 15.25 -4.61 -12.91
C ARG A 299 15.58 -4.02 -14.27
N THR A 300 14.71 -3.16 -14.81
CA THR A 300 14.92 -2.52 -16.10
C THR A 300 16.05 -1.47 -16.05
N LEU A 301 16.21 -0.79 -14.90
CA LEU A 301 17.23 0.22 -14.67
C LEU A 301 18.63 -0.39 -14.51
N ALA A 302 18.76 -1.45 -13.72
CA ALA A 302 20.04 -2.02 -13.29
C ALA A 302 20.34 -3.42 -13.87
N GLY A 303 19.32 -4.23 -14.17
CA GLY A 303 19.44 -5.60 -14.65
C GLY A 303 19.44 -5.66 -16.18
N MET A 304 18.27 -5.82 -16.79
CA MET A 304 18.08 -5.81 -18.24
C MET A 304 16.67 -5.35 -18.58
N LYS A 305 16.47 -4.76 -19.76
CA LYS A 305 15.12 -4.36 -20.21
C LYS A 305 14.26 -5.57 -20.58
N GLY A 306 14.85 -6.62 -21.15
CA GLY A 306 14.15 -7.84 -21.54
C GLY A 306 13.46 -7.72 -22.91
N LEU A 307 12.40 -8.51 -23.08
CA LEU A 307 11.63 -8.53 -24.34
C LEU A 307 10.84 -7.23 -24.54
N VAL A 308 10.77 -6.79 -25.79
CA VAL A 308 9.99 -5.62 -26.21
C VAL A 308 8.97 -6.00 -27.27
N THR A 309 7.89 -5.24 -27.36
CA THR A 309 6.80 -5.50 -28.29
C THR A 309 6.98 -4.74 -29.60
N ASN A 310 6.65 -5.40 -30.70
CA ASN A 310 6.52 -4.76 -32.00
C ASN A 310 5.17 -4.00 -32.10
N PRO A 311 4.93 -3.20 -33.15
CA PRO A 311 3.67 -2.48 -33.33
C PRO A 311 2.44 -3.39 -33.48
N LYS A 312 2.65 -4.65 -33.92
CA LYS A 312 1.57 -5.65 -34.00
C LYS A 312 1.16 -6.17 -32.61
N GLY A 313 2.02 -6.02 -31.60
CA GLY A 313 1.78 -6.48 -30.23
C GLY A 313 2.47 -7.80 -29.88
N GLU A 314 3.26 -8.37 -30.80
CA GLU A 314 4.03 -9.59 -30.56
C GLU A 314 5.38 -9.23 -29.92
N PHE A 315 5.93 -10.14 -29.12
CA PHE A 315 7.28 -10.00 -28.60
C PHE A 315 8.32 -10.19 -29.69
N ILE A 316 9.30 -9.30 -29.75
CA ILE A 316 10.48 -9.46 -30.60
C ILE A 316 11.35 -10.55 -29.97
N PRO A 317 11.69 -11.64 -30.68
CA PRO A 317 12.38 -12.80 -30.10
C PRO A 317 13.85 -12.52 -29.72
N ARG A 318 14.36 -11.32 -30.05
CA ARG A 318 15.65 -10.79 -29.58
C ARG A 318 15.39 -9.76 -28.48
N PRO A 319 15.80 -10.01 -27.22
CA PRO A 319 15.58 -9.08 -26.12
C PRO A 319 16.60 -7.93 -26.15
N ILE A 320 16.34 -6.93 -25.34
CA ILE A 320 17.31 -5.90 -24.96
C ILE A 320 18.06 -6.40 -23.73
N LYS A 321 19.35 -6.71 -23.91
CA LYS A 321 20.22 -7.26 -22.84
C LYS A 321 20.80 -6.16 -21.96
N SER A 322 20.98 -4.99 -22.56
CA SER A 322 21.47 -3.79 -21.87
C SER A 322 20.45 -3.28 -20.86
N SER A 323 20.93 -2.69 -19.77
CA SER A 323 20.11 -1.90 -18.83
C SER A 323 20.16 -0.41 -19.18
N PHE A 324 19.26 0.39 -18.60
CA PHE A 324 19.34 1.85 -18.77
C PHE A 324 20.57 2.46 -18.11
N ARG A 325 21.13 1.82 -17.08
CA ARG A 325 22.43 2.19 -16.50
C ARG A 325 23.57 1.98 -17.49
N GLU A 326 23.60 0.83 -18.15
CA GLU A 326 24.68 0.47 -19.11
C GLU A 326 24.59 1.30 -20.39
N GLY A 327 23.37 1.68 -20.78
CA GLY A 327 23.09 2.38 -22.02
C GLY A 327 22.72 1.40 -23.12
N LEU A 328 21.61 1.69 -23.81
CA LEU A 328 21.12 0.86 -24.92
C LEU A 328 21.92 1.16 -26.19
N THR A 329 22.17 0.12 -26.99
CA THR A 329 22.69 0.31 -28.36
C THR A 329 21.66 0.99 -29.26
N VAL A 330 22.09 1.49 -30.43
CA VAL A 330 21.20 2.14 -31.41
C VAL A 330 20.03 1.23 -31.81
N LEU A 331 20.29 -0.05 -32.05
CA LEU A 331 19.25 -1.02 -32.44
C LEU A 331 18.30 -1.33 -31.29
N GLU A 332 18.84 -1.56 -30.08
CA GLU A 332 18.03 -1.81 -28.88
C GLU A 332 17.12 -0.61 -28.57
N TYR A 333 17.65 0.61 -28.67
CA TYR A 333 16.87 1.81 -28.45
C TYR A 333 15.77 1.95 -29.52
N PHE A 334 16.10 1.72 -30.79
CA PHE A 334 15.14 1.78 -31.90
C PHE A 334 13.97 0.81 -31.69
N ILE A 335 14.23 -0.46 -31.37
CA ILE A 335 13.16 -1.44 -31.14
C ILE A 335 12.34 -1.11 -29.87
N ASN A 336 12.96 -0.55 -28.82
CA ASN A 336 12.24 -0.12 -27.61
C ASN A 336 11.21 0.99 -27.91
N THR A 337 11.48 1.87 -28.88
CA THR A 337 10.55 2.97 -29.22
C THR A 337 9.20 2.49 -29.79
N HIS A 338 9.13 1.28 -30.36
CA HIS A 338 7.92 0.76 -30.99
C HIS A 338 6.83 0.55 -29.94
N GLY A 339 7.16 -0.19 -28.87
CA GLY A 339 6.26 -0.41 -27.74
C GLY A 339 5.96 0.88 -26.98
N ALA A 340 6.95 1.75 -26.77
CA ALA A 340 6.76 3.01 -26.04
C ALA A 340 5.76 3.95 -26.74
N ARG A 341 5.89 4.14 -28.06
CA ARG A 341 4.96 4.99 -28.83
C ARG A 341 3.56 4.40 -28.89
N LYS A 342 3.45 3.08 -29.08
CA LYS A 342 2.15 2.39 -29.07
C LYS A 342 1.44 2.53 -27.73
N GLY A 343 2.16 2.40 -26.62
CA GLY A 343 1.59 2.58 -25.28
C GLY A 343 1.00 3.98 -25.07
N LEU A 344 1.66 5.04 -25.53
CA LEU A 344 1.12 6.40 -25.47
C LEU A 344 -0.15 6.56 -26.33
N ALA A 345 -0.15 6.01 -27.55
CA ALA A 345 -1.31 6.06 -28.43
C ALA A 345 -2.50 5.26 -27.86
N ASP A 346 -2.25 4.06 -27.35
CA ASP A 346 -3.27 3.19 -26.75
C ASP A 346 -3.88 3.82 -25.49
N THR A 347 -3.09 4.56 -24.70
CA THR A 347 -3.58 5.26 -23.50
C THR A 347 -4.62 6.32 -23.88
N ALA A 348 -4.38 7.09 -24.95
CA ALA A 348 -5.33 8.08 -25.44
C ALA A 348 -6.63 7.43 -25.96
N LEU A 349 -6.52 6.34 -26.73
CA LEU A 349 -7.68 5.61 -27.25
C LEU A 349 -8.52 4.98 -26.13
N ARG A 350 -7.88 4.31 -25.17
CA ARG A 350 -8.55 3.68 -24.03
C ARG A 350 -9.28 4.69 -23.14
N THR A 351 -8.77 5.93 -23.07
CA THR A 351 -9.43 7.01 -22.32
C THR A 351 -10.77 7.37 -22.95
N ALA A 352 -10.85 7.43 -24.28
CA ALA A 352 -12.10 7.70 -24.99
C ALA A 352 -13.14 6.58 -24.77
N ASP A 353 -12.72 5.31 -24.89
CA ASP A 353 -13.61 4.17 -24.65
C ASP A 353 -14.10 4.11 -23.20
N SER A 354 -13.21 4.36 -22.24
CA SER A 354 -13.54 4.39 -20.80
C SER A 354 -14.52 5.51 -20.48
N GLY A 355 -14.32 6.70 -21.05
CA GLY A 355 -15.25 7.83 -20.90
C GLY A 355 -16.62 7.55 -21.52
N TYR A 356 -16.64 6.88 -22.69
CA TYR A 356 -17.87 6.48 -23.34
C TYR A 356 -18.67 5.45 -22.51
N LEU A 357 -18.00 4.43 -21.97
CA LEU A 357 -18.63 3.46 -21.08
C LEU A 357 -19.16 4.13 -19.81
N THR A 358 -18.38 5.03 -19.20
CA THR A 358 -18.78 5.78 -18.01
C THR A 358 -20.05 6.59 -18.28
N ARG A 359 -20.13 7.30 -19.41
CA ARG A 359 -21.34 8.02 -19.81
C ARG A 359 -22.55 7.09 -19.92
N ARG A 360 -22.40 5.93 -20.58
CA ARG A 360 -23.51 4.95 -20.69
C ARG A 360 -23.97 4.44 -19.32
N LEU A 361 -23.04 4.21 -18.40
CA LEU A 361 -23.36 3.79 -17.03
C LEU A 361 -24.08 4.90 -16.25
N VAL A 362 -23.68 6.16 -16.43
CA VAL A 362 -24.38 7.32 -15.85
C VAL A 362 -25.78 7.43 -16.43
N ASP A 363 -25.94 7.39 -17.76
CA ASP A 363 -27.24 7.55 -18.42
C ASP A 363 -28.28 6.51 -17.95
N VAL A 364 -27.87 5.27 -17.64
CA VAL A 364 -28.78 4.22 -17.16
C VAL A 364 -29.07 4.29 -15.66
N SER A 365 -28.18 4.88 -14.85
CA SER A 365 -28.26 4.86 -13.39
C SER A 365 -28.57 6.21 -12.75
N GLN A 366 -28.71 7.29 -13.54
CA GLN A 366 -28.90 8.65 -13.05
C GLN A 366 -30.12 8.82 -12.12
N ASP A 367 -31.20 8.07 -12.38
CA ASP A 367 -32.44 8.14 -11.60
C ASP A 367 -32.52 7.10 -10.46
N VAL A 368 -31.43 6.37 -10.19
CA VAL A 368 -31.34 5.43 -9.07
C VAL A 368 -31.02 6.21 -7.79
N ILE A 369 -32.07 6.62 -7.08
CA ILE A 369 -32.01 7.45 -5.86
C ILE A 369 -32.63 6.67 -4.70
N VAL A 370 -31.98 6.69 -3.53
CA VAL A 370 -32.53 6.13 -2.29
C VAL A 370 -33.70 6.99 -1.82
N ARG A 371 -34.93 6.45 -1.82
CA ARG A 371 -36.17 7.18 -1.48
C ARG A 371 -36.82 6.75 -0.18
N GLU A 372 -36.50 5.56 0.31
CA GLU A 372 -37.04 4.97 1.54
C GLU A 372 -35.90 4.39 2.37
N THR A 373 -36.11 4.29 3.69
CA THR A 373 -35.10 3.78 4.64
C THR A 373 -35.05 2.26 4.64
N ASP A 374 -36.20 1.59 4.58
CA ASP A 374 -36.31 0.14 4.56
C ASP A 374 -37.53 -0.30 3.74
N CYS A 375 -37.31 -1.17 2.74
CA CYS A 375 -38.37 -1.78 1.93
C CYS A 375 -39.03 -3.00 2.60
N GLU A 376 -38.64 -3.32 3.84
CA GLU A 376 -39.10 -4.41 4.70
C GLU A 376 -38.96 -5.84 4.13
N THR A 377 -38.26 -6.01 3.00
CA THR A 377 -38.08 -7.32 2.36
C THR A 377 -37.11 -8.22 3.14
N GLU A 378 -37.43 -9.52 3.21
CA GLU A 378 -36.54 -10.57 3.74
C GLU A 378 -35.72 -11.26 2.64
N ARG A 379 -35.90 -10.82 1.39
CA ARG A 379 -35.11 -11.33 0.26
C ARG A 379 -33.69 -10.79 0.36
N GLY A 380 -32.75 -11.64 -0.02
CA GLY A 380 -31.33 -11.34 -0.01
C GLY A 380 -30.59 -12.38 -0.82
N ILE A 381 -29.30 -12.17 -1.00
CA ILE A 381 -28.40 -13.08 -1.70
C ILE A 381 -27.45 -13.71 -0.69
N THR A 382 -27.08 -14.97 -0.92
CA THR A 382 -26.08 -15.65 -0.10
C THR A 382 -24.69 -15.22 -0.56
N VAL A 383 -23.84 -14.88 0.40
CA VAL A 383 -22.43 -14.51 0.19
C VAL A 383 -21.55 -15.40 1.04
N THR A 384 -20.50 -15.94 0.42
CA THR A 384 -19.49 -16.75 1.09
C THR A 384 -18.50 -15.85 1.82
N LEU A 385 -18.28 -16.13 3.11
CA LEU A 385 -17.28 -15.49 3.96
C LEU A 385 -15.99 -16.31 4.03
N ALA A 386 -16.09 -17.63 4.11
CA ALA A 386 -14.91 -18.48 4.23
C ALA A 386 -15.12 -19.84 3.58
N GLU A 387 -14.02 -20.42 3.13
CA GLU A 387 -13.96 -21.79 2.67
C GLU A 387 -13.24 -22.66 3.71
N LEU A 388 -13.73 -23.88 3.90
CA LEU A 388 -13.08 -24.84 4.78
C LEU A 388 -11.99 -25.59 3.99
N GLN A 389 -10.72 -25.26 4.23
CA GLN A 389 -9.57 -25.96 3.63
C GLN A 389 -8.72 -26.61 4.72
N ASP A 390 -8.45 -27.92 4.60
CA ASP A 390 -7.62 -28.71 5.52
C ASP A 390 -7.95 -28.52 7.02
N LYS A 391 -9.26 -28.46 7.34
CA LYS A 391 -9.80 -28.23 8.69
C LYS A 391 -9.53 -26.85 9.30
N SER A 392 -9.07 -25.90 8.49
CA SER A 392 -8.98 -24.48 8.83
C SER A 392 -9.96 -23.67 7.99
N LEU A 393 -10.60 -22.68 8.60
CA LEU A 393 -11.40 -21.69 7.87
C LEU A 393 -10.45 -20.72 7.19
N VAL A 394 -10.47 -20.70 5.87
CA VAL A 394 -9.72 -19.76 5.03
C VAL A 394 -10.69 -18.68 4.58
N ARG A 395 -10.36 -17.42 4.91
CA ARG A 395 -11.13 -16.24 4.52
C ARG A 395 -11.24 -16.14 2.99
N ASP A 396 -12.45 -15.91 2.48
CA ASP A 396 -12.69 -15.74 1.04
C ASP A 396 -11.98 -14.49 0.50
N GLN A 397 -11.52 -14.55 -0.75
CA GLN A 397 -10.77 -13.47 -1.39
C GLN A 397 -11.62 -12.25 -1.78
N HIS A 398 -12.96 -12.39 -1.79
CA HIS A 398 -13.90 -11.36 -2.21
C HIS A 398 -14.73 -10.79 -1.06
N ILE A 399 -14.37 -11.06 0.20
CA ILE A 399 -15.09 -10.50 1.37
C ILE A 399 -15.21 -8.98 1.24
N GLU A 400 -14.11 -8.30 0.94
CA GLU A 400 -14.03 -6.84 0.94
C GLU A 400 -14.95 -6.19 -0.10
N THR A 401 -15.37 -6.94 -1.12
CA THR A 401 -16.25 -6.44 -2.20
C THR A 401 -17.67 -7.00 -2.13
N SER A 402 -17.84 -8.18 -1.55
CA SER A 402 -19.10 -8.93 -1.58
C SER A 402 -19.85 -8.87 -0.25
N ALA A 403 -19.14 -8.96 0.88
CA ALA A 403 -19.71 -9.08 2.22
C ALA A 403 -19.53 -7.81 3.07
N TYR A 404 -18.36 -7.17 3.00
CA TYR A 404 -18.07 -5.93 3.74
C TYR A 404 -19.00 -4.78 3.27
N ALA A 405 -19.40 -3.91 4.20
CA ALA A 405 -20.35 -2.82 4.01
C ALA A 405 -21.73 -3.28 3.47
N ARG A 406 -22.14 -4.51 3.83
CA ARG A 406 -23.48 -5.04 3.55
C ARG A 406 -24.29 -5.13 4.84
N THR A 407 -25.60 -5.06 4.72
CA THR A 407 -26.53 -5.32 5.83
C THR A 407 -27.07 -6.76 5.78
N LEU A 408 -27.13 -7.44 6.92
CA LEU A 408 -27.70 -8.79 6.99
C LEU A 408 -29.21 -8.81 6.70
N ALA A 409 -29.65 -9.80 5.92
CA ALA A 409 -31.08 -10.05 5.66
C ALA A 409 -31.69 -11.02 6.68
N THR A 410 -30.88 -11.88 7.28
CA THR A 410 -31.28 -12.86 8.31
C THR A 410 -30.23 -12.90 9.40
N ASP A 411 -30.64 -13.28 10.62
CA ASP A 411 -29.72 -13.50 11.73
C ASP A 411 -28.66 -14.55 11.36
N ALA A 412 -27.40 -14.25 11.70
CA ALA A 412 -26.30 -15.17 11.53
C ALA A 412 -26.17 -16.05 12.77
N LEU A 413 -26.45 -17.35 12.62
CA LEU A 413 -26.49 -18.31 13.72
C LEU A 413 -25.21 -19.15 13.78
N ASP A 414 -24.67 -19.35 14.99
CA ASP A 414 -23.61 -20.33 15.21
C ASP A 414 -24.15 -21.77 15.17
N ALA A 415 -23.25 -22.76 15.23
CA ALA A 415 -23.62 -24.19 15.26
C ALA A 415 -24.46 -24.59 16.49
N LYS A 416 -24.53 -23.74 17.53
CA LYS A 416 -25.30 -23.94 18.76
C LYS A 416 -26.67 -23.25 18.71
N GLY A 417 -26.96 -22.49 17.64
CA GLY A 417 -28.19 -21.73 17.46
C GLY A 417 -28.21 -20.36 18.15
N ASN A 418 -27.07 -19.86 18.62
CA ASN A 418 -26.97 -18.50 19.13
C ASN A 418 -26.79 -17.51 17.98
N VAL A 419 -27.45 -16.36 18.08
CA VAL A 419 -27.25 -15.25 17.13
C VAL A 419 -25.90 -14.60 17.40
N VAL A 420 -25.01 -14.61 16.41
CA VAL A 420 -23.71 -13.94 16.45
C VAL A 420 -23.84 -12.49 15.99
N VAL A 421 -24.60 -12.28 14.91
CA VAL A 421 -24.91 -10.95 14.36
C VAL A 421 -26.38 -10.92 13.95
N GLU A 422 -27.09 -9.90 14.38
CA GLU A 422 -28.53 -9.73 14.14
C GLU A 422 -28.83 -9.24 12.71
N ARG A 423 -30.04 -9.54 12.23
CA ARG A 423 -30.60 -9.00 10.99
C ARG A 423 -30.57 -7.46 11.02
N GLY A 424 -30.23 -6.87 9.88
CA GLY A 424 -30.16 -5.41 9.72
C GLY A 424 -28.85 -4.78 10.20
N HIS A 425 -27.95 -5.56 10.82
CA HIS A 425 -26.62 -5.08 11.20
C HIS A 425 -25.75 -4.83 9.96
N ASP A 426 -24.99 -3.73 9.97
CA ASP A 426 -24.01 -3.37 8.93
C ASP A 426 -22.67 -4.11 9.18
N LEU A 427 -22.20 -4.84 8.17
CA LEU A 427 -21.03 -5.69 8.28
C LEU A 427 -19.74 -4.89 8.07
N GLY A 428 -19.16 -4.41 9.16
CA GLY A 428 -17.78 -3.92 9.23
C GLY A 428 -16.76 -5.02 9.56
N ASP A 429 -15.48 -4.65 9.65
CA ASP A 429 -14.39 -5.61 9.94
C ASP A 429 -14.63 -6.39 11.26
N PRO A 430 -15.02 -5.77 12.39
CA PRO A 430 -15.27 -6.51 13.63
C PRO A 430 -16.40 -7.53 13.54
N ALA A 431 -17.45 -7.22 12.77
CA ALA A 431 -18.58 -8.12 12.58
C ALA A 431 -18.17 -9.34 11.75
N ILE A 432 -17.37 -9.13 10.70
CA ILE A 432 -16.84 -10.22 9.86
C ILE A 432 -15.92 -11.12 10.68
N ASP A 433 -15.02 -10.55 11.48
CA ASP A 433 -14.12 -11.32 12.33
C ASP A 433 -14.90 -12.13 13.39
N ALA A 434 -15.97 -11.58 13.95
CA ALA A 434 -16.86 -12.31 14.86
C ALA A 434 -17.56 -13.50 14.17
N LEU A 435 -18.05 -13.31 12.94
CA LEU A 435 -18.67 -14.39 12.15
C LEU A 435 -17.66 -15.50 11.82
N LEU A 436 -16.43 -15.12 11.43
CA LEU A 436 -15.35 -16.07 11.16
C LEU A 436 -14.92 -16.84 12.41
N ALA A 437 -14.80 -16.16 13.56
CA ALA A 437 -14.49 -16.79 14.84
C ALA A 437 -15.58 -17.77 15.32
N ALA A 438 -16.85 -17.49 14.98
CA ALA A 438 -17.97 -18.38 15.23
C ALA A 438 -18.07 -19.57 14.24
N GLY A 439 -17.20 -19.61 13.21
CA GLY A 439 -17.15 -20.68 12.22
C GLY A 439 -18.21 -20.58 11.12
N ILE A 440 -18.80 -19.39 10.90
CA ILE A 440 -19.83 -19.17 9.89
C ILE A 440 -19.17 -18.94 8.53
N THR A 441 -19.50 -19.77 7.55
CA THR A 441 -18.91 -19.73 6.19
C THR A 441 -19.74 -18.95 5.18
N GLU A 442 -21.04 -18.81 5.41
CA GLU A 442 -21.97 -18.14 4.49
C GLU A 442 -22.98 -17.30 5.26
N VAL A 443 -23.34 -16.14 4.70
CA VAL A 443 -24.37 -15.25 5.25
C VAL A 443 -25.30 -14.75 4.16
N LYS A 444 -26.56 -14.49 4.52
CA LYS A 444 -27.54 -13.91 3.61
C LYS A 444 -27.61 -12.40 3.83
N VAL A 445 -27.23 -11.64 2.79
CA VAL A 445 -27.17 -10.17 2.84
C VAL A 445 -28.29 -9.54 2.02
N ARG A 446 -28.72 -8.34 2.41
CA ARG A 446 -29.64 -7.53 1.62
C ARG A 446 -28.90 -6.98 0.39
N SER A 447 -29.61 -6.88 -0.72
CA SER A 447 -29.05 -6.38 -1.98
C SER A 447 -30.06 -5.50 -2.70
N VAL A 448 -29.57 -4.49 -3.40
CA VAL A 448 -30.39 -3.64 -4.29
C VAL A 448 -31.12 -4.47 -5.36
N LEU A 449 -30.58 -5.64 -5.72
CA LEU A 449 -31.21 -6.56 -6.67
C LEU A 449 -32.52 -7.17 -6.18
N THR A 450 -32.72 -7.24 -4.85
CA THR A 450 -33.88 -7.88 -4.23
C THR A 450 -34.80 -6.89 -3.51
N CYS A 451 -34.43 -5.61 -3.47
CA CYS A 451 -35.27 -4.51 -3.00
C CYS A 451 -36.58 -4.49 -3.82
N ALA A 452 -37.72 -4.45 -3.15
CA ALA A 452 -39.04 -4.60 -3.77
C ALA A 452 -39.80 -3.29 -3.73
#